data_AF-A0A8D2CQA1-F1
#
_entry.id   AF-A0A8D2CQA1-F1
#
_cell.length_a   1.000
_cell.length_b   1.000
_cell.length_c   1.000
_cell.angle_alpha   90.00
_cell.angle_beta   90.00
_cell.angle_gamma   90.00
#
_symmetry.space_group_name_H-M   'P 1'
#
loop_
_entity.id
_entity.type
_entity.pdbx_description
1 polymer ?
#
loop_
_entity_poly.entity_id
_entity_poly.type
_entity_poly.pdbx_seq_one_letter_code
_entity_poly.pdbx_strand_id
1 'polypeptide(L)'
;METPSVDPTGEDISQLQQQWERNPQENVDSTTQFRQQTQDPPTEAFELGMNPDPASQFLENPQGTAKLVTRLEGGSDISHESTHEMPEFLQASDLWYCPDGSFIKKIIIRGHGLDKPKLGSRCRVLAFGFPFGSGLPEGWTELTVGVGSWREETWGELIEKCLESMCQGEEAELQLPGHSGPPFRLTLDSFTQGRDSWELETSEKEALAREEHARGSELFRAGNPEGAARCYGRALRLLLTLPPPGPPERTALHANLAACQLLLGQPQLAAQSCDRVLEREPGHLKALYRRGVAQAALGNLEKATADLKKVLAVDPKNRAAQEELGKVVIQGKKQDAGLAQGLRKMFV
;
A
#
# COMPACT_ATOMS: atom_id res chain seq x y z
N MET A 1 17.76 4.72 -51.46
CA MET A 1 18.31 4.16 -50.21
C MET A 1 17.50 4.77 -49.09
N GLU A 2 16.42 4.08 -48.73
CA GLU A 2 15.46 4.51 -47.72
C GLU A 2 15.86 3.86 -46.38
N THR A 3 15.94 4.68 -45.34
CA THR A 3 16.15 4.25 -43.95
C THR A 3 14.79 4.08 -43.27
N PRO A 4 14.52 2.98 -42.54
CA PRO A 4 13.25 2.81 -41.86
C PRO A 4 13.24 3.53 -40.51
N SER A 5 12.12 4.20 -40.24
CA SER A 5 11.73 4.76 -38.94
C SER A 5 11.25 3.64 -38.00
N VAL A 6 11.84 3.56 -36.82
CA VAL A 6 11.44 2.63 -35.75
C VAL A 6 10.68 3.42 -34.69
N ASP A 7 9.36 3.25 -34.64
CA ASP A 7 8.50 3.58 -33.50
C ASP A 7 8.47 2.37 -32.55
N PRO A 8 8.74 2.51 -31.23
CA PRO A 8 8.59 1.38 -30.31
C PRO A 8 7.70 1.71 -29.11
N THR A 9 6.37 1.84 -29.27
CA THR A 9 5.43 1.82 -28.12
C THR A 9 4.03 1.25 -28.45
N GLY A 10 3.89 0.41 -29.48
CA GLY A 10 2.56 0.01 -30.00
C GLY A 10 2.00 -1.34 -29.57
N GLU A 11 2.82 -2.31 -29.18
CA GLU A 11 2.42 -3.71 -28.99
C GLU A 11 3.22 -4.21 -27.76
N ASP A 12 2.64 -4.61 -26.63
CA ASP A 12 1.87 -5.84 -26.44
C ASP A 12 1.17 -5.81 -25.05
N ILE A 13 0.30 -4.81 -24.83
CA ILE A 13 -0.59 -4.76 -23.64
C ILE A 13 -1.93 -5.45 -23.95
N SER A 14 -2.28 -5.57 -25.23
CA SER A 14 -3.55 -6.12 -25.69
C SER A 14 -3.73 -7.61 -25.40
N GLN A 15 -2.66 -8.42 -25.35
CA GLN A 15 -2.80 -9.87 -25.23
C GLN A 15 -3.19 -10.32 -23.81
N LEU A 16 -2.53 -9.80 -22.78
CA LEU A 16 -2.90 -10.06 -21.37
C LEU A 16 -4.24 -9.40 -21.00
N GLN A 17 -4.53 -8.24 -21.58
CA GLN A 17 -5.80 -7.55 -21.38
C GLN A 17 -6.96 -8.30 -22.05
N GLN A 18 -6.76 -8.89 -23.24
CA GLN A 18 -7.70 -9.83 -23.86
C GLN A 18 -7.83 -11.14 -23.09
N GLN A 19 -6.78 -11.57 -22.38
CA GLN A 19 -6.79 -12.77 -21.56
C GLN A 19 -7.60 -12.56 -20.27
N TRP A 20 -7.47 -11.40 -19.62
CA TRP A 20 -8.32 -10.97 -18.52
C TRP A 20 -9.79 -10.79 -18.97
N GLU A 21 -10.03 -10.14 -20.11
CA GLU A 21 -11.36 -9.94 -20.70
C GLU A 21 -12.01 -11.26 -21.20
N ARG A 22 -11.23 -12.35 -21.31
CA ARG A 22 -11.73 -13.68 -21.73
C ARG A 22 -12.31 -14.52 -20.60
N ASN A 23 -11.83 -14.35 -19.36
CA ASN A 23 -12.26 -15.15 -18.20
C ASN A 23 -12.53 -14.29 -16.94
N PRO A 24 -13.57 -13.44 -16.95
CA PRO A 24 -13.95 -12.65 -15.78
C PRO A 24 -14.45 -13.49 -14.59
N GLN A 25 -14.93 -14.72 -14.82
CA GLN A 25 -15.48 -15.58 -13.77
C GLN A 25 -14.40 -16.26 -12.91
N GLU A 26 -13.36 -16.84 -13.53
CA GLU A 26 -12.22 -17.45 -12.81
C GLU A 26 -11.44 -16.42 -11.98
N ASN A 27 -11.38 -15.17 -12.45
CA ASN A 27 -10.70 -14.09 -11.73
C ASN A 27 -11.46 -13.61 -10.47
N VAL A 28 -12.80 -13.68 -10.49
CA VAL A 28 -13.64 -13.40 -9.31
C VAL A 28 -13.60 -14.56 -8.32
N ASP A 29 -13.59 -15.80 -8.82
CA ASP A 29 -13.52 -17.01 -7.98
C ASP A 29 -12.14 -17.17 -7.31
N SER A 30 -11.05 -16.82 -8.00
CA SER A 30 -9.68 -16.80 -7.44
C SER A 30 -9.51 -15.77 -6.32
N THR A 31 -10.17 -14.60 -6.46
CA THR A 31 -10.17 -13.54 -5.44
C THR A 31 -11.01 -13.95 -4.21
N THR A 32 -12.02 -14.79 -4.41
CA THR A 32 -12.87 -15.31 -3.33
C THR A 32 -12.16 -16.43 -2.54
N GLN A 33 -11.32 -17.23 -3.19
CA GLN A 33 -10.48 -18.25 -2.53
C GLN A 33 -9.39 -17.66 -1.62
N PHE A 34 -8.79 -16.52 -1.99
CA PHE A 34 -7.78 -15.85 -1.16
C PHE A 34 -8.34 -15.33 0.17
N ARG A 35 -9.65 -15.08 0.25
CA ARG A 35 -10.33 -14.63 1.48
C ARG A 35 -10.65 -15.77 2.45
N GLN A 36 -10.55 -17.03 2.02
CA GLN A 36 -10.88 -18.21 2.83
C GLN A 36 -9.64 -18.95 3.38
N GLN A 37 -8.42 -18.58 2.97
CA GLN A 37 -7.18 -19.12 3.53
C GLN A 37 -6.63 -18.25 4.67
N THR A 38 -7.41 -18.11 5.74
CA THR A 38 -6.86 -17.91 7.09
C THR A 38 -7.33 -19.10 7.90
N GLN A 39 -6.60 -20.21 7.81
CA GLN A 39 -6.77 -21.36 8.69
C GLN A 39 -5.74 -21.26 9.82
N ASP A 40 -6.22 -21.41 11.05
CA ASP A 40 -5.44 -21.52 12.29
C ASP A 40 -4.32 -22.57 12.17
N PRO A 41 -3.17 -22.41 12.87
CA PRO A 41 -2.06 -23.35 12.76
C PRO A 41 -2.42 -24.72 13.37
N PRO A 42 -1.99 -25.84 12.76
CA PRO A 42 -2.21 -27.16 13.33
C PRO A 42 -1.22 -27.44 14.46
N THR A 43 -1.76 -27.84 15.59
CA THR A 43 -1.03 -28.46 16.71
C THR A 43 -0.69 -29.90 16.34
N GLU A 44 0.57 -30.21 16.05
CA GLU A 44 1.07 -31.59 16.05
C GLU A 44 2.36 -31.71 16.87
N ALA A 45 2.22 -32.50 17.93
CA ALA A 45 3.30 -33.01 18.75
C ALA A 45 4.10 -34.07 17.98
N PHE A 46 5.42 -34.00 18.07
CA PHE A 46 6.29 -35.15 17.77
C PHE A 46 7.34 -35.28 18.88
N GLU A 47 7.12 -36.28 19.73
CA GLU A 47 8.08 -36.85 20.67
C GLU A 47 9.02 -37.82 19.95
N LEU A 48 10.32 -37.66 20.14
CA LEU A 48 11.37 -38.70 20.15
C LEU A 48 12.53 -38.07 20.95
N GLY A 49 13.14 -38.60 22.01
CA GLY A 49 13.10 -39.91 22.63
C GLY A 49 14.54 -40.30 23.05
N MET A 50 14.80 -40.30 24.37
CA MET A 50 15.87 -41.04 25.11
C MET A 50 17.30 -40.43 25.10
N ASN A 51 18.11 -40.41 26.18
CA ASN A 51 18.06 -40.92 27.57
C ASN A 51 19.25 -40.30 28.41
N PRO A 52 19.49 -40.66 29.70
CA PRO A 52 19.77 -39.70 30.79
C PRO A 52 21.24 -39.58 31.27
N ASP A 53 21.42 -38.61 32.18
CA ASP A 53 22.48 -38.30 33.18
C ASP A 53 23.42 -39.45 33.65
N PRO A 54 24.66 -39.18 34.16
CA PRO A 54 24.80 -38.62 35.51
C PRO A 54 26.09 -37.82 35.90
N ALA A 55 25.89 -36.87 36.82
CA ALA A 55 26.61 -36.61 38.09
C ALA A 55 28.13 -36.27 38.18
N SER A 56 28.40 -35.39 39.16
CA SER A 56 29.63 -35.18 39.97
C SER A 56 30.60 -34.09 39.45
N GLN A 57 31.16 -33.14 40.20
CA GLN A 57 31.38 -33.05 41.65
C GLN A 57 32.11 -31.72 42.01
N PHE A 58 31.90 -31.23 43.25
CA PHE A 58 32.78 -30.39 44.11
C PHE A 58 32.95 -28.88 43.78
N LEU A 59 32.98 -27.93 44.73
CA LEU A 59 33.24 -27.98 46.18
C LEU A 59 32.67 -26.73 46.90
N GLU A 60 32.15 -26.96 48.12
CA GLU A 60 31.79 -26.04 49.21
C GLU A 60 33.04 -25.27 49.76
N ASN A 61 33.05 -24.27 50.66
CA ASN A 61 32.21 -23.85 51.80
C ASN A 61 32.76 -22.47 52.36
N PRO A 62 32.26 -21.89 53.48
CA PRO A 62 32.16 -20.44 53.73
C PRO A 62 32.81 -19.98 55.07
N GLN A 63 32.72 -18.69 55.42
CA GLN A 63 32.88 -18.13 56.79
C GLN A 63 32.09 -16.80 56.83
N GLY A 64 31.37 -16.34 57.86
CA GLY A 64 31.12 -16.81 59.22
C GLY A 64 30.57 -15.64 60.07
N THR A 65 29.48 -15.91 60.80
CA THR A 65 29.11 -15.41 62.15
C THR A 65 28.82 -13.93 62.47
N ALA A 66 27.52 -13.66 62.71
CA ALA A 66 26.88 -13.19 63.95
C ALA A 66 27.46 -12.03 64.81
N LYS A 67 26.61 -11.03 65.12
CA LYS A 67 26.25 -10.64 66.51
C LYS A 67 25.11 -9.59 66.60
N LEU A 68 24.45 -9.63 67.76
CA LEU A 68 23.17 -9.05 68.15
C LEU A 68 23.38 -7.87 69.14
N VAL A 69 22.44 -6.90 69.12
CA VAL A 69 22.01 -5.97 70.20
C VAL A 69 22.91 -4.76 70.57
N THR A 70 22.37 -3.54 70.41
CA THR A 70 22.03 -2.64 71.53
C THR A 70 21.14 -1.47 71.10
N ARG A 71 20.44 -0.92 72.10
CA ARG A 71 19.25 -0.08 72.12
C ARG A 71 19.64 1.35 72.51
N LEU A 72 18.93 2.37 72.00
CA LEU A 72 18.50 3.63 72.64
C LEU A 72 18.65 4.88 71.75
N GLU A 73 17.48 5.43 71.42
CA GLU A 73 17.04 6.84 71.53
C GLU A 73 17.99 7.99 71.13
N GLY A 74 17.50 8.79 70.18
CA GLY A 74 17.51 10.26 70.27
C GLY A 74 18.30 11.03 69.21
N GLY A 75 17.60 11.89 68.46
CA GLY A 75 18.19 13.11 67.88
C GLY A 75 18.23 13.20 66.35
N SER A 76 17.45 14.16 65.84
CA SER A 76 17.52 14.86 64.54
C SER A 76 18.86 14.87 63.78
N ASP A 77 18.85 14.51 62.49
CA ASP A 77 19.00 15.46 61.36
C ASP A 77 19.17 14.73 60.00
N ILE A 78 18.36 15.18 59.03
CA ILE A 78 18.64 15.38 57.59
C ILE A 78 19.32 14.27 56.73
N SER A 79 18.57 13.89 55.67
CA SER A 79 18.97 13.53 54.29
C SER A 79 19.13 12.07 53.84
N HIS A 80 18.49 11.81 52.68
CA HIS A 80 18.58 10.68 51.72
C HIS A 80 18.25 9.29 52.31
N GLU A 81 17.46 8.42 51.68
CA GLU A 81 17.52 7.94 50.32
C GLU A 81 16.31 7.01 50.09
N SER A 82 15.59 7.15 48.97
CA SER A 82 14.61 6.16 48.51
C SER A 82 14.22 6.48 47.06
N THR A 83 15.14 6.25 46.13
CA THR A 83 14.81 6.18 44.71
C THR A 83 14.33 4.76 44.43
N HIS A 84 13.02 4.59 44.55
CA HIS A 84 12.30 3.50 43.90
C HIS A 84 12.37 3.77 42.39
N GLU A 85 13.20 3.03 41.67
CA GLU A 85 13.26 3.10 40.20
C GLU A 85 11.87 2.75 39.63
N MET A 86 11.28 3.74 38.97
CA MET A 86 10.07 3.60 38.18
C MET A 86 10.50 3.33 36.72
N PRO A 87 9.78 2.50 35.95
CA PRO A 87 10.10 2.27 34.55
C PRO A 87 10.00 3.56 33.75
N GLU A 88 10.94 3.80 32.84
CA GLU A 88 10.97 4.92 31.89
C GLU A 88 9.60 5.12 31.23
N PHE A 89 8.87 6.15 31.64
CA PHE A 89 7.74 6.66 30.89
C PHE A 89 8.28 7.30 29.61
N LEU A 90 8.00 6.69 28.45
CA LEU A 90 8.23 7.32 27.15
C LEU A 90 7.57 8.70 27.14
N GLN A 91 8.36 9.76 26.93
CA GLN A 91 7.79 11.10 26.81
C GLN A 91 7.05 11.20 25.47
N ALA A 92 5.86 11.81 25.45
CA ALA A 92 5.05 11.98 24.23
C ALA A 92 5.78 12.74 23.09
N SER A 93 6.92 13.38 23.41
CA SER A 93 7.81 14.07 22.47
C SER A 93 8.57 13.14 21.52
N ASP A 94 8.62 11.83 21.77
CA ASP A 94 9.36 10.87 20.96
C ASP A 94 8.47 10.04 20.01
N LEU A 95 7.16 10.33 19.97
CA LEU A 95 6.21 9.71 19.05
C LEU A 95 5.80 10.69 17.95
N TRP A 96 5.90 10.24 16.71
CA TRP A 96 5.38 10.93 15.54
C TRP A 96 4.30 10.08 14.88
N TYR A 97 3.12 10.68 14.67
CA TYR A 97 1.98 10.01 14.06
C TYR A 97 1.93 10.36 12.59
N CYS A 98 1.91 9.35 11.71
CA CYS A 98 1.75 9.61 10.29
C CYS A 98 0.37 10.24 10.06
N PRO A 99 0.27 11.37 9.31
CA PRO A 99 -1.00 12.11 9.17
C PRO A 99 -2.17 11.30 8.60
N ASP A 100 -1.90 10.26 7.82
CA ASP A 100 -2.90 9.35 7.25
C ASP A 100 -3.20 8.13 8.13
N GLY A 101 -2.58 8.05 9.32
CA GLY A 101 -2.72 6.94 10.25
C GLY A 101 -2.01 5.65 9.82
N SER A 102 -1.18 5.67 8.78
CA SER A 102 -0.55 4.46 8.24
C SER A 102 0.48 3.82 9.19
N PHE A 103 1.17 4.62 10.01
CA PHE A 103 2.08 4.12 11.04
C PHE A 103 2.32 5.15 12.15
N ILE A 104 2.86 4.67 13.26
CA ILE A 104 3.42 5.48 14.34
C ILE A 104 4.93 5.29 14.32
N LYS A 105 5.68 6.40 14.27
CA LYS A 105 7.14 6.42 14.32
C LYS A 105 7.56 6.74 15.75
N LYS A 106 8.25 5.82 16.41
CA LYS A 106 8.89 6.02 17.70
C LYS A 106 10.35 6.38 17.47
N ILE A 107 10.74 7.60 17.82
CA ILE A 107 12.11 8.09 17.69
C ILE A 107 12.94 7.48 18.81
N ILE A 108 13.96 6.72 18.45
CA ILE A 108 14.91 6.07 19.37
C ILE A 108 16.13 6.95 19.56
N ILE A 109 16.69 7.46 18.45
CA ILE A 109 17.78 8.43 18.45
C ILE A 109 17.29 9.66 17.70
N ARG A 110 17.36 10.82 18.34
CA ARG A 110 17.00 12.08 17.69
C ARG A 110 18.05 12.47 16.67
N GLY A 111 17.60 12.76 15.44
CA GLY A 111 18.45 13.34 14.43
C GLY A 111 18.82 14.80 14.72
N HIS A 112 19.69 15.35 13.88
CA HIS A 112 20.13 16.73 13.92
C HIS A 112 19.78 17.47 12.63
N GLY A 113 19.78 18.80 12.69
CA GLY A 113 19.34 19.65 11.59
C GLY A 113 17.82 19.73 11.46
N LEU A 114 17.36 20.62 10.59
CA LEU A 114 15.93 20.81 10.28
C LEU A 114 15.56 20.31 8.89
N ASP A 115 16.55 20.11 8.03
CA ASP A 115 16.36 19.58 6.69
C ASP A 115 15.94 18.12 6.76
N LYS A 116 15.09 17.73 5.81
CA LYS A 116 14.57 16.38 5.67
C LYS A 116 14.71 15.91 4.22
N PRO A 117 14.81 14.60 3.99
CA PRO A 117 14.72 14.03 2.66
C PRO A 117 13.47 14.50 1.91
N LYS A 118 13.65 14.82 0.63
CA LYS A 118 12.59 15.23 -0.31
C LYS A 118 12.74 14.47 -1.61
N LEU A 119 11.82 14.66 -2.56
CA LEU A 119 11.92 14.07 -3.88
C LEU A 119 13.32 14.28 -4.50
N GLY A 120 13.96 13.18 -4.91
CA GLY A 120 15.32 13.16 -5.45
C GLY A 120 16.45 13.12 -4.41
N SER A 121 16.16 13.24 -3.11
CA SER A 121 17.15 13.03 -2.06
C SER A 121 17.65 11.58 -2.08
N ARG A 122 18.96 11.42 -2.29
CA ARG A 122 19.66 10.17 -2.01
C ARG A 122 19.92 10.06 -0.51
N CYS A 123 19.41 9.00 0.11
CA CYS A 123 19.46 8.72 1.54
C CYS A 123 20.27 7.45 1.78
N ARG A 124 21.25 7.52 2.66
CA ARG A 124 21.93 6.35 3.20
C ARG A 124 21.18 5.89 4.44
N VAL A 125 20.65 4.67 4.39
CA VAL A 125 19.76 4.14 5.43
C VAL A 125 20.21 2.77 5.91
N LEU A 126 19.95 2.48 7.17
CA LEU A 126 20.06 1.14 7.75
C LEU A 126 18.65 0.63 8.06
N ALA A 127 18.25 -0.47 7.41
CA ALA A 127 16.94 -1.09 7.61
C ALA A 127 17.10 -2.44 8.32
N PHE A 128 16.31 -2.66 9.37
CA PHE A 128 16.32 -3.90 10.15
C PHE A 128 14.91 -4.34 10.55
N GLY A 129 14.68 -5.66 10.57
CA GLY A 129 13.42 -6.26 11.01
C GLY A 129 12.29 -6.25 9.98
N PHE A 130 12.52 -5.72 8.77
CA PHE A 130 11.52 -5.74 7.69
C PHE A 130 11.27 -7.17 7.19
N PRO A 131 10.03 -7.53 6.84
CA PRO A 131 9.72 -8.86 6.36
C PRO A 131 10.40 -9.12 5.01
N PHE A 132 10.62 -10.41 4.71
CA PHE A 132 11.08 -10.85 3.40
C PHE A 132 10.14 -10.34 2.31
N GLY A 133 10.69 -9.81 1.21
CA GLY A 133 9.90 -9.19 0.13
C GLY A 133 9.50 -7.74 0.39
N SER A 134 10.07 -7.08 1.40
CA SER A 134 9.81 -5.64 1.64
C SER A 134 10.44 -4.69 0.61
N GLY A 135 11.26 -5.20 -0.32
CA GLY A 135 12.00 -4.38 -1.29
C GLY A 135 13.23 -3.68 -0.72
N LEU A 136 13.48 -3.85 0.58
CA LEU A 136 14.63 -3.31 1.30
C LEU A 136 15.59 -4.45 1.67
N PRO A 137 16.87 -4.41 1.26
CA PRO A 137 17.86 -5.32 1.79
C PRO A 137 18.09 -5.04 3.27
N GLU A 138 18.25 -6.10 4.07
CA GLU A 138 18.63 -5.98 5.48
C GLU A 138 20.05 -5.42 5.57
N GLY A 139 20.23 -4.38 6.37
CA GLY A 139 21.51 -3.68 6.51
C GLY A 139 21.55 -2.32 5.81
N TRP A 140 22.77 -1.86 5.51
CA TRP A 140 23.02 -0.56 4.92
C TRP A 140 22.69 -0.56 3.43
N THR A 141 21.90 0.42 3.00
CA THR A 141 21.55 0.63 1.60
C THR A 141 21.39 2.11 1.27
N GLU A 142 21.41 2.44 -0.03
CA GLU A 142 21.11 3.77 -0.54
C GLU A 142 19.76 3.76 -1.25
N LEU A 143 18.87 4.63 -0.82
CA LEU A 143 17.57 4.86 -1.45
C LEU A 143 17.49 6.26 -2.01
N THR A 144 16.76 6.45 -3.10
CA THR A 144 16.43 7.78 -3.59
C THR A 144 14.94 8.03 -3.41
N VAL A 145 14.58 9.02 -2.61
CA VAL A 145 13.17 9.37 -2.35
C VAL A 145 12.47 9.67 -3.68
N GLY A 146 11.35 9.00 -3.93
CA GLY A 146 10.59 9.14 -5.17
C GLY A 146 11.12 8.35 -6.37
N VAL A 147 12.23 7.61 -6.26
CA VAL A 147 12.85 6.87 -7.37
C VAL A 147 13.20 5.44 -6.98
N GLY A 148 12.95 4.48 -7.88
CA GLY A 148 13.36 3.08 -7.75
C GLY A 148 12.23 2.10 -7.42
N SER A 149 12.52 0.81 -7.66
CA SER A 149 11.55 -0.30 -7.56
C SER A 149 11.12 -0.64 -6.12
N TRP A 150 11.94 -0.31 -5.12
CA TRP A 150 11.61 -0.49 -3.70
C TRP A 150 10.31 0.21 -3.27
N ARG A 151 9.87 1.21 -4.05
CA ARG A 151 8.63 1.98 -3.85
C ARG A 151 7.36 1.22 -4.23
N GLU A 152 7.50 0.19 -5.03
CA GLU A 152 6.40 -0.57 -5.63
C GLU A 152 5.98 -1.73 -4.73
N GLU A 153 6.86 -2.13 -3.81
CA GLU A 153 6.58 -3.09 -2.76
C GLU A 153 5.66 -2.51 -1.69
N THR A 154 5.03 -3.39 -0.92
CA THR A 154 4.04 -3.04 0.11
C THR A 154 4.53 -1.97 1.08
N TRP A 155 5.84 -1.95 1.35
CA TRP A 155 6.50 -1.10 2.34
C TRP A 155 7.04 0.22 1.78
N GLY A 156 7.18 0.34 0.46
CA GLY A 156 7.86 1.47 -0.17
C GLY A 156 7.28 2.84 0.22
N GLU A 157 5.95 2.95 0.23
CA GLU A 157 5.27 4.20 0.61
C GLU A 157 5.45 4.54 2.10
N LEU A 158 5.46 3.53 2.97
CA LEU A 158 5.68 3.72 4.41
C LEU A 158 7.09 4.22 4.69
N ILE A 159 8.08 3.62 4.03
CA ILE A 159 9.49 3.99 4.14
C ILE A 159 9.70 5.41 3.60
N GLU A 160 9.12 5.74 2.44
CA GLU A 160 9.22 7.08 1.85
C GLU A 160 8.67 8.15 2.81
N LYS A 161 7.45 7.95 3.34
CA LYS A 161 6.85 8.85 4.35
C LYS A 161 7.68 8.93 5.62
N CYS A 162 8.28 7.82 6.06
CA CYS A 162 9.15 7.80 7.22
C CYS A 162 10.39 8.66 6.96
N LEU A 163 11.08 8.46 5.83
CA LEU A 163 12.26 9.25 5.46
C LEU A 163 11.95 10.75 5.37
N GLU A 164 10.84 11.14 4.75
CA GLU A 164 10.40 12.55 4.65
C GLU A 164 10.09 13.19 6.03
N SER A 165 9.92 12.38 7.07
CA SER A 165 9.69 12.84 8.43
C SER A 165 10.96 12.90 9.29
N MET A 166 12.05 12.25 8.88
CA MET A 166 13.28 12.05 9.66
C MET A 166 14.29 13.19 9.46
N CYS A 167 15.06 13.48 10.52
CA CYS A 167 16.26 14.32 10.46
C CYS A 167 17.52 13.46 10.25
N GLN A 168 18.63 14.08 9.83
CA GLN A 168 19.90 13.36 9.66
C GLN A 168 20.37 12.74 10.98
N GLY A 169 20.85 11.51 10.95
CA GLY A 169 21.27 10.74 12.13
C GLY A 169 20.13 10.18 12.99
N GLU A 170 18.87 10.32 12.57
CA GLU A 170 17.72 9.80 13.33
C GLU A 170 17.63 8.28 13.21
N GLU A 171 17.31 7.61 14.33
CA GLU A 171 16.92 6.19 14.37
C GLU A 171 15.50 6.10 14.90
N ALA A 172 14.65 5.36 14.20
CA ALA A 172 13.25 5.21 14.58
C ALA A 172 12.72 3.79 14.39
N GLU A 173 11.78 3.44 15.23
CA GLU A 173 10.97 2.23 15.14
C GLU A 173 9.58 2.57 14.54
N LEU A 174 9.20 1.85 13.49
CA LEU A 174 7.89 2.00 12.85
C LEU A 174 6.94 0.93 13.40
N GLN A 175 5.79 1.39 13.89
CA GLN A 175 4.70 0.54 14.37
C GLN A 175 3.49 0.69 13.46
N LEU A 176 3.04 -0.40 12.85
CA LEU A 176 1.86 -0.42 12.00
C LEU A 176 0.58 -0.77 12.81
N PRO A 177 -0.56 -0.11 12.53
CA PRO A 177 -1.83 -0.50 13.12
C PRO A 177 -2.15 -1.98 12.86
N GLY A 178 -2.46 -2.74 13.92
CA GLY A 178 -2.84 -4.15 13.81
C GLY A 178 -1.67 -5.12 13.58
N HIS A 179 -0.43 -4.65 13.55
CA HIS A 179 0.75 -5.52 13.48
C HIS A 179 1.25 -5.87 14.88
N SER A 180 1.36 -7.17 15.18
CA SER A 180 1.83 -7.69 16.47
C SER A 180 3.26 -8.25 16.44
N GLY A 181 3.97 -8.10 15.32
CA GLY A 181 5.36 -8.53 15.18
C GLY A 181 6.37 -7.54 15.78
N PRO A 182 7.68 -7.88 15.72
CA PRO A 182 8.73 -6.99 16.19
C PRO A 182 8.72 -5.66 15.42
N PRO A 183 9.11 -4.54 16.05
CA PRO A 183 9.11 -3.24 15.40
C PRO A 183 10.15 -3.20 14.28
N PHE A 184 9.79 -2.54 13.18
CA PHE A 184 10.71 -2.28 12.06
C PHE A 184 11.59 -1.11 12.41
N ARG A 185 12.89 -1.21 12.19
CA ARG A 185 13.84 -0.15 12.53
C ARG A 185 14.46 0.44 11.29
N LEU A 186 14.48 1.78 11.26
CA LEU A 186 15.07 2.55 10.18
C LEU A 186 15.98 3.63 10.77
N THR A 187 17.24 3.66 10.33
CA THR A 187 18.18 4.72 10.66
C THR A 187 18.49 5.52 9.39
N LEU A 188 18.42 6.84 9.47
CA LEU A 188 18.83 7.76 8.41
C LEU A 188 20.20 8.33 8.75
N ASP A 189 21.26 7.83 8.12
CA ASP A 189 22.64 8.30 8.39
C ASP A 189 22.91 9.68 7.77
N SER A 190 22.61 9.80 6.49
CA SER A 190 22.89 10.99 5.69
C SER A 190 21.96 11.06 4.48
N PHE A 191 21.72 12.27 3.97
CA PHE A 191 21.00 12.47 2.73
C PHE A 191 21.51 13.68 1.95
N THR A 192 21.22 13.67 0.64
CA THR A 192 21.48 14.80 -0.26
C THR A 192 20.25 15.70 -0.38
N GLN A 193 20.46 17.00 -0.64
CA GLN A 193 19.37 17.94 -0.82
C GLN A 193 18.45 17.50 -1.97
N GLY A 194 17.18 17.29 -1.66
CA GLY A 194 16.13 17.03 -2.64
C GLY A 194 15.40 18.31 -3.02
N ARG A 195 14.36 18.19 -3.85
CA ARG A 195 13.55 19.31 -4.32
C ARG A 195 12.11 19.17 -3.85
N ASP A 196 11.50 20.30 -3.54
CA ASP A 196 10.06 20.32 -3.26
C ASP A 196 9.25 20.23 -4.54
N SER A 197 8.02 19.71 -4.44
CA SER A 197 7.14 19.55 -5.60
C SER A 197 6.81 20.89 -6.29
N TRP A 198 6.83 22.03 -5.58
CA TRP A 198 6.60 23.35 -6.17
C TRP A 198 7.84 23.94 -6.86
N GLU A 199 9.03 23.44 -6.56
CA GLU A 199 10.27 23.84 -7.25
C GLU A 199 10.42 23.16 -8.60
N LEU A 200 9.60 22.14 -8.89
CA LEU A 200 9.61 21.43 -10.15
C LEU A 200 8.90 22.23 -11.24
N GLU A 201 9.56 22.36 -12.38
CA GLU A 201 8.98 22.96 -13.57
C GLU A 201 7.87 22.07 -14.15
N THR A 202 7.00 22.69 -14.94
CA THR A 202 5.89 21.99 -15.62
C THR A 202 6.38 20.79 -16.44
N SER A 203 7.43 20.97 -17.24
CA SER A 203 8.03 19.90 -18.06
C SER A 203 8.65 18.78 -17.23
N GLU A 204 9.23 19.11 -16.07
CA GLU A 204 9.81 18.12 -15.16
C GLU A 204 8.70 17.26 -14.51
N LYS A 205 7.62 17.90 -14.06
CA LYS A 205 6.44 17.20 -13.51
C LYS A 205 5.81 16.26 -14.53
N GLU A 206 5.69 16.69 -15.78
CA GLU A 206 5.21 15.85 -16.87
C GLU A 206 6.16 14.68 -17.17
N ALA A 207 7.47 14.91 -17.16
CA ALA A 207 8.45 13.85 -17.35
C ALA A 207 8.38 12.78 -16.25
N LEU A 208 8.28 13.21 -14.98
CA LEU A 208 8.11 12.31 -13.85
C LEU A 208 6.76 11.57 -13.89
N ALA A 209 5.69 12.24 -14.31
CA ALA A 209 4.39 11.61 -14.48
C ALA A 209 4.43 10.54 -15.59
N ARG A 210 5.14 10.79 -16.71
CA ARG A 210 5.39 9.80 -17.77
C ARG A 210 6.16 8.59 -17.25
N GLU A 211 7.18 8.81 -16.43
CA GLU A 211 7.96 7.72 -15.84
C GLU A 211 7.09 6.84 -14.93
N GLU A 212 6.31 7.45 -14.04
CA GLU A 212 5.35 6.73 -13.19
C GLU A 212 4.26 6.02 -14.02
N HIS A 213 3.82 6.62 -15.12
CA HIS A 213 2.88 5.99 -16.05
C HIS A 213 3.48 4.74 -16.72
N ALA A 214 4.71 4.81 -17.20
CA ALA A 214 5.42 3.70 -17.81
C ALA A 214 5.63 2.55 -16.82
N ARG A 215 6.12 2.88 -15.62
CA ARG A 215 6.30 1.94 -14.50
C ARG A 215 4.99 1.27 -14.09
N GLY A 216 3.91 2.04 -13.94
CA GLY A 216 2.59 1.49 -13.65
C GLY A 216 2.11 0.52 -14.73
N SER A 217 2.43 0.79 -15.99
CA SER A 217 2.10 -0.08 -17.12
C SER A 217 2.92 -1.38 -17.11
N GLU A 218 4.17 -1.34 -16.64
CA GLU A 218 5.02 -2.52 -16.44
C GLU A 218 4.47 -3.40 -15.31
N LEU A 219 4.17 -2.81 -14.15
CA LEU A 219 3.58 -3.53 -13.02
C LEU A 219 2.24 -4.15 -13.35
N PHE A 220 1.41 -3.45 -14.12
CA PHE A 220 0.13 -3.99 -14.58
C PHE A 220 0.34 -5.22 -15.48
N ARG A 221 1.30 -5.17 -16.40
CA ARG A 221 1.69 -6.32 -17.23
C ARG A 221 2.28 -7.47 -16.42
N ALA A 222 2.99 -7.16 -15.33
CA ALA A 222 3.52 -8.13 -14.39
C ALA A 222 2.45 -8.75 -13.47
N GLY A 223 1.18 -8.34 -13.57
CA GLY A 223 0.09 -8.87 -12.75
C GLY A 223 0.02 -8.27 -11.35
N ASN A 224 0.68 -7.13 -11.10
CA ASN A 224 0.60 -6.39 -9.85
C ASN A 224 -0.28 -5.13 -10.01
N PRO A 225 -1.63 -5.26 -9.94
CA PRO A 225 -2.54 -4.14 -10.11
C PRO A 225 -2.49 -3.13 -8.96
N GLU A 226 -2.06 -3.55 -7.77
CA GLU A 226 -1.92 -2.65 -6.61
C GLU A 226 -0.75 -1.69 -6.81
N GLY A 227 0.44 -2.22 -7.13
CA GLY A 227 1.61 -1.41 -7.45
C GLY A 227 1.36 -0.49 -8.66
N ALA A 228 0.66 -1.00 -9.69
CA ALA A 228 0.25 -0.19 -10.83
C ALA A 228 -0.67 0.97 -10.44
N ALA A 229 -1.69 0.72 -9.61
CA ALA A 229 -2.60 1.77 -9.12
C ALA A 229 -1.85 2.85 -8.35
N ARG A 230 -0.87 2.46 -7.51
CA ARG A 230 -0.01 3.40 -6.77
C ARG A 230 0.78 4.29 -7.73
N CYS A 231 1.41 3.72 -8.77
CA CYS A 231 2.16 4.49 -9.77
C CYS A 231 1.25 5.49 -10.51
N TYR A 232 0.09 5.06 -10.99
CA TYR A 232 -0.86 5.96 -11.65
C TYR A 232 -1.37 7.06 -10.71
N GLY A 233 -1.60 6.75 -9.43
CA GLY A 233 -1.96 7.74 -8.41
C GLY A 233 -0.88 8.80 -8.20
N ARG A 234 0.39 8.40 -8.15
CA ARG A 234 1.53 9.33 -8.05
C ARG A 234 1.66 10.22 -9.29
N ALA A 235 1.54 9.64 -10.48
CA ALA A 235 1.52 10.39 -11.73
C ALA A 235 0.40 11.44 -11.73
N LEU A 236 -0.83 11.05 -11.34
CA LEU A 236 -1.95 11.98 -11.24
C LEU A 236 -1.73 13.09 -10.21
N ARG A 237 -1.08 12.79 -9.07
CA ARG A 237 -0.74 13.80 -8.05
C ARG A 237 0.24 14.84 -8.59
N LEU A 238 1.26 14.44 -9.35
CA LEU A 238 2.18 15.36 -10.02
C LEU A 238 1.41 16.29 -10.97
N LEU A 239 0.54 15.69 -11.79
CA LEU A 239 -0.24 16.42 -12.79
C LEU A 239 -1.35 17.29 -12.17
N LEU A 240 -1.85 16.99 -10.97
CA LEU A 240 -2.90 17.77 -10.29
C LEU A 240 -2.45 19.21 -10.02
N THR A 241 -1.15 19.41 -9.80
CA THR A 241 -0.57 20.74 -9.55
C THR A 241 -0.48 21.62 -10.81
N LEU A 242 -0.77 21.06 -12.00
CA LEU A 242 -0.70 21.77 -13.27
C LEU A 242 -2.05 22.41 -13.64
N PRO A 243 -2.06 23.62 -14.23
CA PRO A 243 -3.29 24.31 -14.62
C PRO A 243 -4.09 23.53 -15.68
N PRO A 244 -5.44 23.64 -15.68
CA PRO A 244 -6.29 23.04 -16.71
C PRO A 244 -6.00 23.64 -18.10
N PRO A 245 -6.16 22.87 -19.19
CA PRO A 245 -6.74 21.53 -19.26
C PRO A 245 -5.81 20.39 -18.80
N GLY A 246 -4.55 20.69 -18.49
CA GLY A 246 -3.53 19.69 -18.15
C GLY A 246 -3.16 18.79 -19.34
N PRO A 247 -2.09 17.98 -19.19
CA PRO A 247 -1.61 17.15 -20.28
C PRO A 247 -2.64 16.08 -20.71
N PRO A 248 -2.61 15.65 -22.00
CA PRO A 248 -3.45 14.58 -22.53
C PRO A 248 -3.33 13.28 -21.73
N GLU A 249 -2.13 13.04 -21.20
CA GLU A 249 -1.78 11.85 -20.43
C GLU A 249 -2.62 11.65 -19.16
N ARG A 250 -3.19 12.72 -18.58
CA ARG A 250 -4.11 12.61 -17.43
C ARG A 250 -5.29 11.68 -17.74
N THR A 251 -5.78 11.68 -18.98
CA THR A 251 -6.87 10.80 -19.40
C THR A 251 -6.44 9.33 -19.40
N ALA A 252 -5.27 9.03 -19.98
CA ALA A 252 -4.72 7.68 -20.03
C ALA A 252 -4.48 7.12 -18.62
N LEU A 253 -3.95 7.95 -17.72
CA LEU A 253 -3.74 7.60 -16.31
C LEU A 253 -5.05 7.25 -15.59
N HIS A 254 -6.10 8.06 -15.74
CA HIS A 254 -7.41 7.74 -15.17
C HIS A 254 -8.01 6.45 -15.76
N ALA A 255 -7.85 6.23 -17.07
CA ALA A 255 -8.32 5.01 -17.71
C ALA A 255 -7.61 3.78 -17.14
N ASN A 256 -6.28 3.81 -17.04
CA ASN A 256 -5.49 2.70 -16.51
C ASN A 256 -5.73 2.48 -15.02
N LEU A 257 -5.86 3.54 -14.23
CA LEU A 257 -6.25 3.46 -12.82
C LEU A 257 -7.63 2.82 -12.64
N ALA A 258 -8.61 3.16 -13.48
CA ALA A 258 -9.93 2.53 -13.45
C ALA A 258 -9.86 1.02 -13.73
N ALA A 259 -8.92 0.58 -14.59
CA ALA A 259 -8.67 -0.83 -14.83
C ALA A 259 -8.19 -1.50 -13.53
N CYS A 260 -7.14 -0.98 -12.91
CA CYS A 260 -6.62 -1.50 -11.64
C CYS A 260 -7.69 -1.53 -10.55
N GLN A 261 -8.47 -0.47 -10.39
CA GLN A 261 -9.52 -0.38 -9.38
C GLN A 261 -10.60 -1.45 -9.56
N LEU A 262 -10.95 -1.82 -10.80
CA LEU A 262 -11.85 -2.95 -11.05
C LEU A 262 -11.21 -4.29 -10.62
N LEU A 263 -9.93 -4.50 -10.93
CA LEU A 263 -9.20 -5.71 -10.51
C LEU A 263 -9.13 -5.84 -8.99
N LEU A 264 -8.98 -4.71 -8.30
CA LEU A 264 -8.90 -4.63 -6.83
C LEU A 264 -10.27 -4.64 -6.13
N GLY A 265 -11.37 -4.83 -6.87
CA GLY A 265 -12.72 -4.86 -6.29
C GLY A 265 -13.20 -3.51 -5.73
N GLN A 266 -12.76 -2.40 -6.32
CA GLN A 266 -13.08 -1.03 -5.91
C GLN A 266 -13.97 -0.31 -6.95
N PRO A 267 -15.22 -0.78 -7.17
CA PRO A 267 -16.06 -0.30 -8.28
C PRO A 267 -16.47 1.17 -8.14
N GLN A 268 -16.61 1.70 -6.91
CA GLN A 268 -16.92 3.12 -6.70
C GLN A 268 -15.80 4.02 -7.25
N LEU A 269 -14.55 3.69 -6.93
CA LEU A 269 -13.39 4.46 -7.39
C LEU A 269 -13.19 4.29 -8.89
N ALA A 270 -13.38 3.07 -9.42
CA ALA A 270 -13.30 2.81 -10.85
C ALA A 270 -14.31 3.65 -11.66
N ALA A 271 -15.55 3.78 -11.17
CA ALA A 271 -16.57 4.61 -11.82
C ALA A 271 -16.16 6.09 -11.86
N GLN A 272 -15.65 6.63 -10.75
CA GLN A 272 -15.17 8.02 -10.68
C GLN A 272 -13.99 8.26 -11.62
N SER A 273 -13.03 7.33 -11.67
CA SER A 273 -11.91 7.40 -12.60
C SER A 273 -12.40 7.37 -14.06
N CYS A 274 -13.38 6.54 -14.39
CA CYS A 274 -13.99 6.53 -15.72
C CYS A 274 -14.74 7.83 -16.03
N ASP A 275 -15.43 8.44 -15.07
CA ASP A 275 -16.11 9.71 -15.25
C ASP A 275 -15.10 10.81 -15.66
N ARG A 276 -13.91 10.86 -15.03
CA ARG A 276 -12.84 11.78 -15.43
C ARG A 276 -12.37 11.57 -16.87
N VAL A 277 -12.33 10.33 -17.34
CA VAL A 277 -12.01 10.03 -18.75
C VAL A 277 -13.11 10.54 -19.67
N LEU A 278 -14.37 10.25 -19.33
CA LEU A 278 -15.53 10.57 -20.15
C LEU A 278 -15.90 12.06 -20.15
N GLU A 279 -15.50 12.81 -19.12
CA GLU A 279 -15.56 14.28 -19.09
C GLU A 279 -14.76 14.90 -20.25
N ARG A 280 -13.62 14.29 -20.61
CA ARG A 280 -12.76 14.77 -21.70
C ARG A 280 -13.05 14.06 -23.02
N GLU A 281 -13.30 12.75 -22.96
CA GLU A 281 -13.50 11.90 -24.12
C GLU A 281 -14.81 11.09 -23.97
N PRO A 282 -15.98 11.69 -24.26
CA PRO A 282 -17.27 11.03 -24.03
C PRO A 282 -17.48 9.72 -24.80
N GLY A 283 -16.72 9.53 -25.89
CA GLY A 283 -16.74 8.31 -26.73
C GLY A 283 -15.69 7.27 -26.38
N HIS A 284 -14.93 7.43 -25.28
CA HIS A 284 -13.85 6.51 -24.94
C HIS A 284 -14.39 5.13 -24.53
N LEU A 285 -14.38 4.19 -25.48
CA LEU A 285 -15.04 2.88 -25.37
C LEU A 285 -14.59 2.06 -24.15
N LYS A 286 -13.28 2.03 -23.87
CA LYS A 286 -12.76 1.29 -22.70
C LYS A 286 -13.28 1.88 -21.38
N ALA A 287 -13.49 3.20 -21.31
CA ALA A 287 -14.00 3.85 -20.10
C ALA A 287 -15.51 3.64 -19.96
N LEU A 288 -16.27 3.69 -21.07
CA LEU A 288 -17.69 3.31 -21.06
C LEU A 288 -17.89 1.87 -20.60
N TYR A 289 -17.10 0.94 -21.14
CA TYR A 289 -17.15 -0.47 -20.74
C TYR A 289 -16.81 -0.64 -19.25
N ARG A 290 -15.67 -0.11 -18.80
CA ARG A 290 -15.22 -0.20 -17.40
C ARG A 290 -16.20 0.46 -16.44
N ARG A 291 -16.77 1.62 -16.78
CA ARG A 291 -17.83 2.26 -15.98
C ARG A 291 -19.09 1.40 -15.95
N GLY A 292 -19.48 0.79 -17.07
CA GLY A 292 -20.60 -0.14 -17.12
C GLY A 292 -20.44 -1.31 -16.15
N VAL A 293 -19.27 -1.95 -16.17
CA VAL A 293 -18.89 -3.03 -15.23
C VAL A 293 -18.90 -2.53 -13.78
N ALA A 294 -18.30 -1.37 -13.52
CA ALA A 294 -18.30 -0.76 -12.19
C ALA A 294 -19.73 -0.50 -11.67
N GLN A 295 -20.58 0.13 -12.49
CA GLN A 295 -21.97 0.44 -12.13
C GLN A 295 -22.79 -0.84 -11.90
N ALA A 296 -22.54 -1.91 -12.67
CA ALA A 296 -23.16 -3.20 -12.45
C ALA A 296 -22.80 -3.78 -11.07
N ALA A 297 -21.52 -3.73 -10.69
CA ALA A 297 -21.05 -4.15 -9.37
C ALA A 297 -21.62 -3.30 -8.23
N LEU A 298 -21.94 -2.02 -8.49
CA LEU A 298 -22.63 -1.13 -7.55
C LEU A 298 -24.14 -1.35 -7.47
N GLY A 299 -24.71 -2.19 -8.33
CA GLY A 299 -26.16 -2.40 -8.43
C GLY A 299 -26.91 -1.30 -9.20
N ASN A 300 -26.20 -0.35 -9.83
CA ASN A 300 -26.80 0.71 -10.65
C ASN A 300 -27.04 0.20 -12.09
N LEU A 301 -27.97 -0.74 -12.23
CA LEU A 301 -28.14 -1.55 -13.43
C LEU A 301 -28.59 -0.75 -14.66
N GLU A 302 -29.37 0.32 -14.47
CA GLU A 302 -29.82 1.19 -15.56
C GLU A 302 -28.62 1.94 -16.17
N LYS A 303 -27.74 2.48 -15.32
CA LYS A 303 -26.52 3.17 -15.75
C LYS A 303 -25.57 2.20 -16.44
N ALA A 304 -25.38 1.01 -15.86
CA ALA A 304 -24.57 -0.05 -16.45
C ALA A 304 -25.06 -0.44 -17.85
N THR A 305 -26.37 -0.65 -17.99
CA THR A 305 -27.02 -0.97 -19.26
C THR A 305 -26.82 0.13 -20.30
N ALA A 306 -26.97 1.40 -19.90
CA ALA A 306 -26.81 2.53 -20.80
C ALA A 306 -25.38 2.61 -21.36
N ASP A 307 -24.36 2.43 -20.51
CA ASP A 307 -22.97 2.47 -20.93
C ASP A 307 -22.58 1.28 -21.81
N LEU A 308 -22.97 0.06 -21.43
CA LEU A 308 -22.71 -1.15 -22.23
C LEU A 308 -23.39 -1.10 -23.60
N LYS A 309 -24.62 -0.55 -23.68
CA LYS A 309 -25.30 -0.34 -24.96
C LYS A 309 -24.56 0.66 -25.86
N LYS A 310 -23.95 1.71 -25.30
CA LYS A 310 -23.12 2.63 -26.09
C LYS A 310 -21.88 1.94 -26.65
N VAL A 311 -21.25 1.06 -25.88
CA VAL A 311 -20.12 0.24 -26.36
C VAL A 311 -20.58 -0.64 -27.52
N LEU A 312 -21.70 -1.37 -27.36
CA LEU A 312 -22.23 -2.26 -28.40
C LEU A 312 -22.79 -1.54 -29.63
N ALA A 313 -23.16 -0.26 -29.50
CA ALA A 313 -23.56 0.55 -30.65
C ALA A 313 -22.38 0.85 -31.58
N VAL A 314 -21.16 0.95 -31.02
CA VAL A 314 -19.93 1.22 -31.79
C VAL A 314 -19.24 -0.08 -32.19
N ASP A 315 -19.15 -1.05 -31.27
CA ASP A 315 -18.61 -2.38 -31.52
C ASP A 315 -19.64 -3.47 -31.17
N PRO A 316 -20.55 -3.81 -32.11
CA PRO A 316 -21.57 -4.82 -31.89
C PRO A 316 -21.01 -6.23 -31.65
N LYS A 317 -19.75 -6.49 -32.02
CA LYS A 317 -19.09 -7.80 -31.89
C LYS A 317 -18.30 -7.93 -30.59
N ASN A 318 -18.33 -6.91 -29.73
CA ASN A 318 -17.65 -6.95 -28.44
C ASN A 318 -18.29 -8.00 -27.51
N ARG A 319 -17.72 -9.20 -27.49
CA ARG A 319 -18.24 -10.32 -26.70
C ARG A 319 -18.30 -10.01 -25.20
N ALA A 320 -17.27 -9.35 -24.66
CA ALA A 320 -17.22 -8.98 -23.24
C ALA A 320 -18.37 -8.03 -22.86
N ALA A 321 -18.65 -7.03 -23.68
CA ALA A 321 -19.78 -6.12 -23.45
C ALA A 321 -21.15 -6.81 -23.59
N GLN A 322 -21.29 -7.78 -24.50
CA GLN A 322 -22.51 -8.59 -24.62
C GLN A 322 -22.74 -9.48 -23.39
N GLU A 323 -21.69 -10.14 -22.92
CA GLU A 323 -21.72 -11.01 -21.73
C GLU A 323 -22.08 -10.20 -20.48
N GLU A 324 -21.40 -9.06 -20.26
CA GLU A 324 -21.68 -8.18 -19.12
C GLU A 324 -23.10 -7.59 -19.19
N LEU A 325 -23.58 -7.21 -20.37
CA LEU A 325 -24.96 -6.74 -20.53
C LEU A 325 -25.96 -7.84 -20.20
N GLY A 326 -25.68 -9.08 -20.62
CA GLY A 326 -26.49 -10.25 -20.24
C GLY A 326 -26.58 -10.44 -18.73
N LYS A 327 -25.44 -10.36 -18.02
CA LYS A 327 -25.39 -10.42 -16.55
C LYS A 327 -26.22 -9.31 -15.90
N VAL A 328 -26.06 -8.06 -16.36
CA VAL A 328 -26.82 -6.90 -15.85
C VAL A 328 -28.33 -7.09 -16.03
N VAL A 329 -28.79 -7.55 -17.19
CA VAL A 329 -30.21 -7.78 -17.46
C VAL A 329 -30.78 -8.89 -16.58
N ILE A 330 -30.04 -9.99 -16.38
CA ILE A 330 -30.45 -11.07 -15.47
C ILE A 330 -30.55 -10.56 -14.03
N GLN A 331 -29.57 -9.76 -13.60
CA GLN A 331 -29.56 -9.17 -12.26
C GLN A 331 -30.75 -8.22 -12.05
N GLY A 332 -31.11 -7.42 -13.05
CA GLY A 332 -32.25 -6.50 -12.99
C GLY A 332 -33.57 -7.24 -12.85
N LYS A 333 -33.79 -8.28 -13.65
CA LYS A 333 -34.99 -9.13 -13.53
C LYS A 333 -35.13 -9.77 -12.15
N LYS A 334 -34.01 -10.16 -11.51
CA LYS A 334 -34.02 -10.71 -10.16
C LYS A 334 -34.38 -9.65 -9.11
N GLN A 335 -33.84 -8.44 -9.23
CA GLN A 335 -34.17 -7.31 -8.35
C GLN A 335 -35.65 -6.92 -8.47
N ASP A 336 -36.16 -6.79 -9.69
CA ASP A 336 -37.57 -6.48 -9.95
C ASP A 336 -38.51 -7.56 -9.39
N ALA A 337 -38.18 -8.83 -9.59
CA ALA A 337 -38.95 -9.96 -9.04
C ALA A 337 -38.95 -9.95 -7.51
N GLY A 338 -37.80 -9.66 -6.89
CA GLY A 338 -37.67 -9.53 -5.44
C GLY A 338 -38.49 -8.37 -4.88
N LEU A 339 -38.45 -7.20 -5.52
CA LEU A 339 -39.26 -6.03 -5.18
C LEU A 339 -40.75 -6.34 -5.30
N ALA A 340 -41.18 -6.94 -6.41
CA ALA A 340 -42.58 -7.32 -6.63
C ALA A 340 -43.07 -8.34 -5.58
N GLN A 341 -42.25 -9.31 -5.20
CA GLN A 341 -42.58 -10.26 -4.13
C GLN A 341 -42.66 -9.58 -2.76
N GLY A 342 -41.74 -8.66 -2.45
CA GLY A 342 -41.75 -7.88 -1.22
C GLY A 342 -42.99 -7.01 -1.08
N LEU A 343 -43.37 -6.31 -2.15
CA LEU A 343 -44.59 -5.50 -2.19
C LEU A 343 -45.84 -6.36 -1.98
N ARG A 344 -45.95 -7.53 -2.62
CA ARG A 344 -47.10 -8.43 -2.40
C ARG A 344 -47.28 -8.85 -0.96
N LYS A 345 -46.20 -9.01 -0.18
CA LYS A 345 -46.28 -9.38 1.25
C LYS A 345 -46.67 -8.22 2.16
N MET A 346 -46.55 -6.96 1.71
CA MET A 346 -46.94 -5.79 2.53
C MET A 346 -48.44 -5.45 2.40
N PHE A 347 -49.11 -5.94 1.35
CA PHE A 347 -50.51 -5.62 1.05
C PHE A 347 -51.46 -6.84 1.20
N VAL A 348 -51.01 -7.91 1.85
CA VAL A 348 -51.80 -9.10 2.22
C VAL A 348 -51.76 -9.27 3.72
#